data_AF-A0A9N9UYX1-F1
#
_entry.id   AF-A0A9N9UYX1-F1
#
_cell.length_a   1.000
_cell.length_b   1.000
_cell.length_c   1.000
_cell.angle_alpha   90.00
_cell.angle_beta   90.00
_cell.angle_gamma   90.00
#
_symmetry.space_group_name_H-M   'P 1'
#
loop_
_entity.id
_entity.type
_entity.pdbx_description
1 polymer ?
#
loop_
_entity_poly.entity_id
_entity_poly.type
_entity_poly.pdbx_seq_one_letter_code
_entity_poly.pdbx_strand_id
1 'polypeptide(L)'
;MAADQGGVTWAVFSLMLGSRNLSDMCLKIYFSDDYSVAEYIIFNTVLYFLCPVSDELQDKFSDARYLYAENIKSALTTLSLYINPTKDMVLALVLGAVFSIETSNPHQACVLITAAYQAAQALGYHTRQGGTTEGRVDLSNSGVIFWVIYCLEKSLSLRLGRCSIIQRYDISLPLPGDDQASPTAIMRYCKVTIQLSDLSARVYSSLYSLQSLNDTDQVRISKALELYEELKGIKRERESIKASRLMNPLNNVPLSLLPPKRTLLILKQHHTPNPWPKKETQE
;
A
#
# COMPACT_ATOMS: atom_id res chain seq x y z
N MET A 1 12.09 16.85 7.80
CA MET A 1 11.51 15.57 8.29
C MET A 1 10.51 14.94 7.31
N ALA A 2 9.82 15.72 6.46
CA ALA A 2 8.91 15.21 5.42
C ALA A 2 9.60 14.63 4.17
N ALA A 3 10.75 15.20 3.74
CA ALA A 3 11.46 14.76 2.53
C ALA A 3 11.97 13.30 2.57
N ASP A 4 12.34 12.81 3.76
CA ASP A 4 12.88 11.45 3.98
C ASP A 4 11.79 10.35 3.92
N GLN A 5 10.52 10.71 4.11
CA GLN A 5 9.40 9.75 3.99
C GLN A 5 9.01 9.49 2.53
N GLY A 6 9.29 10.44 1.62
CA GLY A 6 8.97 10.33 0.21
C GLY A 6 9.71 9.18 -0.49
N GLY A 7 11.02 9.04 -0.24
CA GLY A 7 11.84 8.02 -0.89
C GLY A 7 11.46 6.58 -0.51
N VAL A 8 11.17 6.34 0.77
CA VAL A 8 10.76 5.02 1.26
C VAL A 8 9.40 4.62 0.71
N THR A 9 8.46 5.56 0.73
CA THR A 9 7.13 5.36 0.19
C THR A 9 7.23 5.01 -1.29
N TRP A 10 7.99 5.81 -2.06
CA TRP A 10 8.24 5.54 -3.47
C TRP A 10 8.87 4.17 -3.74
N ALA A 11 9.85 3.76 -2.92
CA ALA A 11 10.49 2.45 -3.06
C ALA A 11 9.49 1.30 -2.89
N VAL A 12 8.58 1.41 -1.91
CA VAL A 12 7.53 0.41 -1.69
C VAL A 12 6.52 0.42 -2.84
N PHE A 13 6.13 1.59 -3.35
CA PHE A 13 5.30 1.71 -4.55
C PHE A 13 5.94 1.05 -5.77
N SER A 14 7.24 1.28 -5.98
CA SER A 14 8.02 0.66 -7.07
C SER A 14 8.04 -0.87 -6.95
N LEU A 15 8.28 -1.40 -5.75
CA LEU A 15 8.22 -2.84 -5.49
C LEU A 15 6.82 -3.45 -5.75
N MET A 16 5.74 -2.73 -5.43
CA MET A 16 4.38 -3.19 -5.71
C MET A 16 4.03 -3.13 -7.21
N LEU A 17 4.50 -2.10 -7.91
CA LEU A 17 4.26 -1.94 -9.36
C LEU A 17 5.09 -2.91 -10.20
N GLY A 18 6.25 -3.35 -9.70
CA GLY A 18 7.11 -4.29 -10.40
C GLY A 18 7.66 -3.72 -11.70
N SER A 19 7.56 -4.49 -12.79
CA SER A 19 8.06 -4.11 -14.12
C SER A 19 7.07 -3.30 -14.97
N ARG A 20 5.96 -2.81 -14.41
CA ARG A 20 4.95 -2.06 -15.18
C ARG A 20 5.53 -0.75 -15.71
N ASN A 21 5.31 -0.48 -16.99
CA ASN A 21 5.70 0.77 -17.63
C ASN A 21 4.53 1.78 -17.60
N LEU A 22 4.79 2.97 -17.05
CA LEU A 22 3.79 4.04 -16.97
C LEU A 22 3.32 4.54 -18.34
N SER A 23 4.20 4.53 -19.34
CA SER A 23 3.87 4.94 -20.71
C SER A 23 2.87 3.97 -21.34
N ASP A 24 3.09 2.66 -21.17
CA ASP A 24 2.20 1.63 -21.72
C ASP A 24 0.82 1.68 -21.05
N MET A 25 0.78 1.86 -19.72
CA MET A 25 -0.48 2.05 -19.00
C MET A 25 -1.20 3.33 -19.46
N CYS A 26 -0.47 4.42 -19.69
CA CYS A 26 -1.04 5.67 -20.20
C CYS A 26 -1.64 5.50 -21.60
N LEU A 27 -0.92 4.82 -22.51
CA LEU A 27 -1.41 4.52 -23.84
C LEU A 27 -2.68 3.67 -23.78
N LYS A 28 -2.68 2.64 -22.94
CA LYS A 28 -3.84 1.77 -22.76
C LYS A 28 -5.06 2.50 -22.19
N ILE A 29 -4.88 3.38 -21.21
CA ILE A 29 -6.02 4.00 -20.51
C ILE A 29 -6.60 5.21 -21.25
N TYR A 30 -5.77 6.02 -21.90
CA TYR A 30 -6.24 7.24 -22.57
C TYR A 30 -6.46 7.09 -24.07
N PHE A 31 -5.87 6.06 -24.70
CA PHE A 31 -5.94 5.88 -26.15
C PHE A 31 -6.55 4.53 -26.55
N SER A 32 -7.03 3.73 -25.60
CA SER A 32 -7.79 2.50 -25.84
C SER A 32 -8.99 2.44 -24.91
N ASP A 33 -10.05 1.77 -25.35
CA ASP A 33 -11.23 1.46 -24.54
C ASP A 33 -11.13 0.10 -23.84
N ASP A 34 -10.08 -0.67 -24.13
CA ASP A 34 -9.85 -2.01 -23.58
C ASP A 34 -8.97 -1.95 -22.33
N TYR A 35 -9.55 -1.50 -21.20
CA TYR A 35 -8.91 -1.54 -19.89
C TYR A 35 -9.90 -1.92 -18.79
N SER A 36 -9.39 -2.53 -17.72
CA SER A 36 -10.17 -2.87 -16.55
C SER A 36 -10.27 -1.72 -15.54
N VAL A 37 -11.30 -1.74 -14.70
CA VAL A 37 -11.44 -0.81 -13.55
C VAL A 37 -10.21 -0.85 -12.65
N ALA A 38 -9.61 -2.03 -12.46
CA ALA A 38 -8.40 -2.19 -11.66
C ALA A 38 -7.21 -1.43 -12.26
N GLU A 39 -6.96 -1.57 -13.57
CA GLU A 39 -5.88 -0.86 -14.26
C GLU A 39 -6.06 0.65 -14.19
N TYR A 40 -7.30 1.12 -14.37
CA TYR A 40 -7.64 2.54 -14.25
C TYR A 40 -7.37 3.10 -12.84
N ILE A 41 -7.77 2.37 -11.78
CA ILE A 41 -7.49 2.75 -10.39
C ILE A 41 -5.99 2.80 -10.15
N ILE A 42 -5.25 1.75 -10.55
CA ILE A 42 -3.80 1.67 -10.36
C ILE A 42 -3.13 2.89 -10.97
N PHE A 43 -3.40 3.15 -12.24
CA PHE A 43 -2.74 4.20 -12.98
C PHE A 43 -3.06 5.60 -12.44
N ASN A 44 -4.33 5.93 -12.19
CA ASN A 44 -4.69 7.23 -11.62
C ASN A 44 -4.11 7.40 -10.21
N THR A 45 -4.04 6.33 -9.41
CA THR A 45 -3.41 6.38 -8.08
C THR A 45 -1.91 6.64 -8.18
N VAL A 46 -1.22 6.00 -9.12
CA VAL A 46 0.21 6.26 -9.34
C VAL A 46 0.43 7.71 -9.79
N LEU A 47 -0.38 8.23 -10.72
CA LEU A 47 -0.28 9.63 -11.13
C LEU A 47 -0.57 10.61 -9.98
N TYR A 48 -1.57 10.31 -9.15
CA TYR A 48 -1.90 11.10 -7.96
C TYR A 48 -0.69 11.22 -7.01
N PHE A 49 0.00 10.11 -6.72
CA PHE A 49 1.16 10.10 -5.82
C PHE A 49 2.47 10.58 -6.47
N LEU A 50 2.62 10.47 -7.80
CA LEU A 50 3.77 11.00 -8.55
C LEU A 50 3.72 12.51 -8.75
N CYS A 51 2.53 13.12 -8.64
CA CYS A 51 2.35 14.54 -8.83
C CYS A 51 3.14 15.32 -7.76
N PRO A 52 4.17 16.11 -8.12
CA PRO A 52 5.05 16.74 -7.15
C PRO A 52 4.30 17.77 -6.30
N VAL A 53 4.42 17.64 -4.97
CA VAL A 53 3.99 18.65 -3.99
C VAL A 53 5.12 19.67 -3.81
N SER A 54 5.58 20.27 -4.91
CA SER A 54 6.59 21.34 -4.88
C SER A 54 5.88 22.69 -4.96
N ASP A 55 6.19 23.58 -4.01
CA ASP A 55 5.58 24.91 -3.87
C ASP A 55 5.65 25.75 -5.17
N GLU A 56 6.66 25.55 -6.01
CA GLU A 56 6.86 26.31 -7.27
C GLU A 56 5.94 25.86 -8.42
N LEU A 57 5.36 24.67 -8.34
CA LEU A 57 4.51 24.08 -9.38
C LEU A 57 3.10 23.75 -8.88
N GLN A 58 2.77 24.14 -7.65
CA GLN A 58 1.52 23.81 -6.97
C GLN A 58 0.28 24.26 -7.74
N ASP A 59 0.28 25.46 -8.33
CA ASP A 59 -0.84 25.99 -9.12
C ASP A 59 -1.07 25.23 -10.44
N LYS A 60 -0.06 24.54 -10.98
CA LYS A 60 -0.18 23.80 -12.26
C LYS A 60 -0.55 22.33 -12.06
N PHE A 61 -0.27 21.79 -10.88
CA PHE A 61 -0.48 20.38 -10.56
C PHE A 61 -1.63 20.14 -9.58
N SER A 62 -2.14 21.19 -8.93
CA SER A 62 -3.37 21.15 -8.13
C SER A 62 -4.55 20.59 -8.93
N ASP A 63 -4.77 21.13 -10.13
CA ASP A 63 -5.86 20.72 -11.03
C ASP A 63 -5.69 19.26 -11.50
N ALA A 64 -4.47 18.85 -11.83
CA ALA A 64 -4.17 17.49 -12.27
C ALA A 64 -4.33 16.48 -11.12
N ARG A 65 -3.79 16.78 -9.93
CA ARG A 65 -3.93 15.92 -8.75
C ARG A 65 -5.38 15.80 -8.31
N TYR A 66 -6.15 16.90 -8.38
CA TYR A 66 -7.59 16.89 -8.14
C TYR A 66 -8.31 15.98 -9.15
N LEU A 67 -8.02 16.11 -10.45
CA LEU A 67 -8.59 15.25 -11.48
C LEU A 67 -8.32 13.77 -11.22
N TYR A 68 -7.07 13.39 -10.94
CA TYR A 68 -6.74 11.99 -10.64
C TYR A 68 -7.45 11.50 -9.38
N ALA A 69 -7.61 12.36 -8.36
CA ALA A 69 -8.38 12.02 -7.17
C ALA A 69 -9.85 11.74 -7.48
N GLU A 70 -10.49 12.58 -8.31
CA GLU A 70 -11.88 12.37 -8.74
C GLU A 70 -12.03 11.10 -9.59
N ASN A 71 -11.08 10.83 -10.49
CA ASN A 71 -11.04 9.59 -11.26
C ASN A 71 -10.96 8.34 -10.36
N ILE A 72 -10.09 8.37 -9.34
CA ILE A 72 -9.98 7.27 -8.36
C ILE A 72 -11.29 7.10 -7.60
N LYS A 73 -11.85 8.19 -7.05
CA LYS A 73 -13.12 8.14 -6.31
C LYS A 73 -14.25 7.55 -7.16
N SER A 74 -14.38 8.03 -8.39
CA SER A 74 -15.39 7.55 -9.34
C SER A 74 -15.19 6.08 -9.69
N ALA A 75 -13.96 5.64 -9.93
CA ALA A 75 -13.69 4.23 -10.22
C ALA A 75 -13.92 3.32 -8.99
N LEU A 76 -13.65 3.79 -7.77
CA LEU A 76 -13.90 3.02 -6.55
C LEU A 76 -15.39 2.78 -6.30
N THR A 77 -16.29 3.69 -6.73
CA THR A 77 -17.74 3.48 -6.57
C THR A 77 -18.33 2.48 -7.56
N THR A 78 -17.61 2.14 -8.64
CA THR A 78 -18.05 1.15 -9.64
C THR A 78 -17.58 -0.27 -9.34
N LEU A 79 -16.77 -0.46 -8.30
CA LEU A 79 -16.33 -1.79 -7.86
C LEU A 79 -17.54 -2.65 -7.48
N SER A 80 -17.59 -3.86 -8.06
CA SER A 80 -18.61 -4.85 -7.76
C SER A 80 -18.50 -5.31 -6.30
N LEU A 81 -19.64 -5.63 -5.69
CA LEU A 81 -19.69 -6.33 -4.40
C LEU A 81 -18.97 -7.69 -4.48
N TYR A 82 -19.06 -8.35 -5.64
CA TYR A 82 -18.32 -9.57 -5.94
C TYR A 82 -17.00 -9.21 -6.64
N ILE A 83 -15.91 -9.20 -5.87
CA ILE A 83 -14.56 -8.94 -6.36
C ILE A 83 -13.98 -10.21 -6.99
N ASN A 84 -13.67 -10.17 -8.28
CA ASN A 84 -12.94 -11.23 -8.95
C ASN A 84 -11.44 -11.15 -8.61
N PRO A 85 -10.83 -12.16 -7.95
CA PRO A 85 -9.44 -12.11 -7.54
C PRO A 85 -8.48 -12.15 -8.73
N THR A 86 -7.82 -11.02 -9.02
CA THR A 86 -6.73 -10.92 -9.99
C THR A 86 -5.58 -10.12 -9.38
N LYS A 87 -4.36 -10.25 -9.92
CA LYS A 87 -3.19 -9.51 -9.42
C LYS A 87 -3.44 -8.00 -9.45
N ASP A 88 -4.03 -7.52 -10.54
CA ASP A 88 -4.36 -6.10 -10.76
C ASP A 88 -5.46 -5.65 -9.81
N MET A 89 -6.48 -6.46 -9.57
CA MET A 89 -7.53 -6.13 -8.62
C MET A 89 -7.00 -6.03 -7.18
N VAL A 90 -6.13 -6.96 -6.74
CA VAL A 90 -5.51 -6.86 -5.42
C VAL A 90 -4.71 -5.55 -5.29
N LEU A 91 -3.88 -5.23 -6.29
CA LEU A 91 -3.09 -4.00 -6.26
C LEU A 91 -3.98 -2.75 -6.30
N ALA A 92 -5.03 -2.73 -7.12
CA ALA A 92 -5.99 -1.63 -7.19
C ALA A 92 -6.67 -1.38 -5.85
N LEU A 93 -7.09 -2.43 -5.14
CA LEU A 93 -7.71 -2.31 -3.81
C LEU A 93 -6.73 -1.79 -2.76
N VAL A 94 -5.47 -2.24 -2.78
CA VAL A 94 -4.41 -1.72 -1.88
C VAL A 94 -4.14 -0.25 -2.14
N LEU A 95 -3.97 0.14 -3.42
CA LEU A 95 -3.73 1.52 -3.82
C LEU A 95 -4.92 2.42 -3.50
N GLY A 96 -6.14 1.94 -3.72
CA GLY A 96 -7.37 2.60 -3.30
C GLY A 96 -7.42 2.81 -1.78
N ALA A 97 -7.02 1.82 -0.98
CA ALA A 97 -6.97 1.96 0.47
C ALA A 97 -5.94 3.02 0.92
N VAL A 98 -4.77 3.04 0.28
CA VAL A 98 -3.74 4.07 0.54
C VAL A 98 -4.26 5.47 0.19
N PHE A 99 -4.93 5.61 -0.96
CA PHE A 99 -5.60 6.84 -1.35
C PHE A 99 -6.68 7.26 -0.34
N SER A 100 -7.54 6.34 0.10
CA SER A 100 -8.56 6.62 1.11
C SER A 100 -7.94 7.08 2.43
N ILE A 101 -6.82 6.51 2.87
CA ILE A 101 -6.07 6.98 4.05
C ILE A 101 -5.58 8.42 3.86
N GLU A 102 -4.97 8.71 2.72
CA GLU A 102 -4.44 10.05 2.39
C GLU A 102 -5.57 11.10 2.41
N THR A 103 -6.74 10.75 1.87
CA THR A 103 -7.93 11.61 1.90
C THR A 103 -8.72 11.57 3.22
N SER A 104 -8.13 11.01 4.29
CA SER A 104 -8.70 10.94 5.63
C SER A 104 -10.05 10.19 5.73
N ASN A 105 -10.22 9.13 4.93
CA ASN A 105 -11.38 8.23 4.99
C ASN A 105 -10.96 6.80 5.46
N PRO A 106 -10.71 6.61 6.76
CA PRO A 106 -10.20 5.33 7.29
C PRO A 106 -11.21 4.18 7.19
N HIS A 107 -12.52 4.48 7.18
CA HIS A 107 -13.55 3.45 7.04
C HIS A 107 -13.51 2.83 5.63
N GLN A 108 -13.49 3.65 4.59
CA GLN A 108 -13.34 3.19 3.21
C GLN A 108 -12.03 2.42 3.01
N ALA A 109 -10.93 2.94 3.57
CA ALA A 109 -9.64 2.24 3.53
C ALA A 109 -9.71 0.84 4.16
N CYS A 110 -10.41 0.71 5.28
CA CYS A 110 -10.64 -0.57 5.95
C CYS A 110 -11.47 -1.55 5.10
N VAL A 111 -12.49 -1.08 4.38
CA VAL A 111 -13.27 -1.93 3.47
C VAL A 111 -12.39 -2.43 2.33
N LEU A 112 -11.65 -1.51 1.69
CA LEU A 112 -10.77 -1.83 0.58
C LEU A 112 -9.64 -2.79 0.99
N ILE A 113 -9.01 -2.58 2.14
CA ILE A 113 -7.93 -3.47 2.61
C ILE A 113 -8.43 -4.86 2.98
N THR A 114 -9.67 -4.96 3.48
CA THR A 114 -10.32 -6.25 3.79
C THR A 114 -10.59 -7.03 2.50
N ALA A 115 -11.14 -6.37 1.48
CA ALA A 115 -11.34 -6.97 0.16
C ALA A 115 -10.01 -7.37 -0.49
N ALA A 116 -8.98 -6.52 -0.38
CA ALA A 116 -7.63 -6.82 -0.87
C ALA A 116 -7.05 -8.07 -0.21
N TYR A 117 -7.21 -8.21 1.12
CA TYR A 117 -6.77 -9.39 1.86
C TYR A 117 -7.48 -10.67 1.39
N GLN A 118 -8.80 -10.64 1.22
CA GLN A 118 -9.57 -11.79 0.72
C GLN A 118 -9.11 -12.21 -0.69
N ALA A 119 -8.97 -11.25 -1.60
CA ALA A 119 -8.49 -11.52 -2.95
C ALA A 119 -7.03 -12.01 -2.98
N ALA A 120 -6.15 -11.43 -2.16
CA ALA A 120 -4.75 -11.88 -2.03
C ALA A 120 -4.66 -13.30 -1.46
N GLN A 121 -5.52 -13.65 -0.51
CA GLN A 121 -5.62 -15.00 0.02
C GLN A 121 -6.08 -16.00 -1.05
N ALA A 122 -7.11 -15.66 -1.82
CA ALA A 122 -7.59 -16.51 -2.92
C ALA A 122 -6.50 -16.78 -3.97
N LEU A 123 -5.57 -15.83 -4.16
CA LEU A 123 -4.40 -15.98 -5.04
C LEU A 123 -3.17 -16.62 -4.35
N GLY A 124 -3.27 -17.01 -3.08
CA GLY A 124 -2.21 -17.68 -2.34
C GLY A 124 -1.05 -16.79 -1.88
N TYR A 125 -1.22 -15.46 -1.84
CA TYR A 125 -0.13 -14.52 -1.52
C TYR A 125 0.41 -14.65 -0.09
N HIS A 126 -0.37 -15.24 0.82
CA HIS A 126 -0.01 -15.50 2.23
C HIS A 126 0.92 -16.71 2.39
N THR A 127 1.11 -17.50 1.33
CA THR A 127 1.94 -18.71 1.34
C THR A 127 3.22 -18.50 0.54
N ARG A 128 4.22 -19.34 0.82
CA ARG A 128 5.40 -19.44 -0.04
C ARG A 128 4.96 -20.07 -1.37
N GLN A 129 4.97 -19.29 -2.45
CA GLN A 129 4.73 -19.86 -3.78
C GLN A 129 5.85 -20.85 -4.09
N GLY A 130 5.51 -22.14 -4.18
CA GLY A 130 6.45 -23.20 -4.55
C GLY A 130 6.79 -23.09 -6.04
N GLY A 131 8.08 -22.95 -6.38
CA GLY A 131 8.49 -23.01 -7.79
C GLY A 131 9.84 -22.38 -8.16
N THR A 132 10.47 -21.55 -7.34
CA THR A 132 11.83 -21.06 -7.67
C THR A 132 12.89 -22.03 -7.14
N THR A 133 13.26 -22.99 -7.99
CA THR A 133 14.36 -23.97 -7.81
C THR A 133 15.76 -23.36 -7.82
N GLU A 134 15.90 -22.04 -7.65
CA GLU A 134 17.21 -21.37 -7.61
C GLU A 134 17.23 -20.33 -6.50
N GLY A 135 17.54 -20.77 -5.27
CA GLY A 135 18.30 -20.09 -4.20
C GLY A 135 18.17 -18.59 -3.89
N ARG A 136 17.28 -17.82 -4.52
CA ARG A 136 17.09 -16.38 -4.34
C ARG A 136 15.60 -16.11 -4.27
N VAL A 137 15.11 -15.90 -3.05
CA VAL A 137 13.80 -15.30 -2.84
C VAL A 137 14.00 -13.80 -3.02
N ASP A 138 13.91 -13.36 -4.27
CA ASP A 138 13.57 -11.97 -4.50
C ASP A 138 12.18 -11.72 -3.92
N LEU A 139 11.98 -10.55 -3.32
CA LEU A 139 10.68 -10.10 -2.84
C LEU A 139 9.70 -10.12 -4.02
N SER A 140 8.97 -11.22 -4.18
CA SER A 140 7.94 -11.29 -5.22
C SER A 140 6.95 -10.14 -5.00
N ASN A 141 6.53 -9.47 -6.08
CA ASN A 141 5.59 -8.36 -5.97
C ASN A 141 4.36 -8.76 -5.15
N SER A 142 3.89 -10.00 -5.28
CA SER A 142 2.80 -10.59 -4.50
C SER A 142 3.07 -10.64 -2.99
N GLY A 143 4.28 -11.05 -2.58
CA GLY A 143 4.67 -11.08 -1.17
C GLY A 143 4.81 -9.68 -0.57
N VAL A 144 5.34 -8.71 -1.34
CA VAL A 144 5.39 -7.29 -0.92
C VAL A 144 3.97 -6.76 -0.73
N ILE A 145 3.09 -6.97 -1.71
CA ILE A 145 1.69 -6.55 -1.64
C ILE A 145 1.00 -7.17 -0.42
N PHE A 146 1.23 -8.45 -0.13
CA PHE A 146 0.66 -9.11 1.05
C PHE A 146 1.14 -8.47 2.36
N TRP A 147 2.44 -8.21 2.51
CA TRP A 147 2.95 -7.55 3.70
C TRP A 147 2.45 -6.11 3.84
N VAL A 148 2.20 -5.39 2.74
CA VAL A 148 1.55 -4.07 2.78
C VAL A 148 0.10 -4.20 3.26
N ILE A 149 -0.66 -5.16 2.73
CA ILE A 149 -2.02 -5.47 3.21
C ILE A 149 -2.01 -5.75 4.72
N TYR A 150 -1.08 -6.60 5.15
CA TYR A 150 -0.89 -6.98 6.55
C TYR A 150 -0.67 -5.77 7.46
N CYS A 151 0.26 -4.88 7.08
CA CYS A 151 0.57 -3.69 7.87
C CYS A 151 -0.60 -2.70 7.94
N LEU A 152 -1.23 -2.43 6.79
CA LEU A 152 -2.34 -1.49 6.70
C LEU A 152 -3.56 -1.98 7.47
N GLU A 153 -3.94 -3.25 7.33
CA GLU A 153 -5.09 -3.83 8.03
C GLU A 153 -4.92 -3.75 9.54
N LYS A 154 -3.77 -4.18 10.09
CA LYS A 154 -3.53 -4.16 11.54
C LYS A 154 -3.51 -2.74 12.10
N SER A 155 -2.86 -1.81 11.39
CA SER A 155 -2.84 -0.40 11.79
C SER A 155 -4.24 0.24 11.75
N LEU A 156 -5.05 -0.07 10.73
CA LEU A 156 -6.43 0.42 10.63
C LEU A 156 -7.33 -0.19 11.70
N SER A 157 -7.22 -1.49 11.95
CA SER A 157 -8.05 -2.18 12.95
C SER A 157 -7.79 -1.64 14.35
N LEU A 158 -6.54 -1.37 14.75
CA LEU A 158 -6.25 -0.69 16.01
C LEU A 158 -6.87 0.72 16.06
N ARG A 159 -6.69 1.53 15.01
CA ARG A 159 -7.24 2.90 14.92
C ARG A 159 -8.76 2.93 14.99
N LEU A 160 -9.43 1.90 14.48
CA LEU A 160 -10.87 1.75 14.50
C LEU A 160 -11.39 1.04 15.77
N GLY A 161 -10.51 0.69 16.72
CA GLY A 161 -10.90 0.06 17.98
C GLY A 161 -11.45 -1.37 17.81
N ARG A 162 -10.91 -2.13 16.85
CA ARG A 162 -11.33 -3.51 16.58
C ARG A 162 -10.15 -4.47 16.44
N CYS A 163 -10.45 -5.78 16.53
CA CYS A 163 -9.46 -6.82 16.31
C CYS A 163 -9.06 -6.89 14.82
N SER A 164 -7.81 -7.25 14.57
CA SER A 164 -7.33 -7.56 13.22
C SER A 164 -7.98 -8.83 12.71
N ILE A 165 -8.38 -8.84 11.44
CA ILE A 165 -8.93 -10.04 10.78
C ILE A 165 -7.83 -11.02 10.33
N ILE A 166 -6.59 -10.56 10.24
CA ILE A 166 -5.48 -11.35 9.70
C ILE A 166 -4.77 -12.07 10.83
N GLN A 167 -4.78 -13.40 10.76
CA GLN A 167 -4.17 -14.27 11.76
C GLN A 167 -2.76 -14.69 11.34
N ARG A 168 -1.82 -14.62 12.30
CA ARG A 168 -0.40 -14.91 12.05
C ARG A 168 -0.15 -16.38 11.69
N TYR A 169 -0.90 -17.29 12.30
CA TYR A 169 -0.73 -18.74 12.14
C TYR A 169 -1.14 -19.27 10.77
N ASP A 170 -1.90 -18.50 9.98
CA ASP A 170 -2.28 -18.85 8.61
C ASP A 170 -1.27 -18.36 7.57
N ILE A 171 -0.14 -17.76 7.98
CA ILE A 171 0.83 -17.15 7.07
C ILE A 171 2.11 -17.99 7.05
N SER A 172 2.45 -18.50 5.87
CA SER A 172 3.71 -19.23 5.63
C SER A 172 4.76 -18.40 4.87
N LEU A 173 4.41 -17.17 4.49
CA LEU A 173 5.31 -16.25 3.79
C LEU A 173 6.43 -15.80 4.76
N PRO A 174 7.72 -15.87 4.36
CA PRO A 174 8.82 -15.41 5.21
C PRO A 174 8.81 -13.89 5.37
N LEU A 175 9.38 -13.38 6.47
CA LEU A 175 9.57 -11.94 6.61
C LEU A 175 10.63 -11.47 5.60
N PRO A 176 10.52 -10.22 5.11
CA PRO A 176 11.52 -9.65 4.21
C PRO A 176 12.95 -9.77 4.76
N GLY A 177 13.80 -10.48 4.02
CA GLY A 177 15.22 -10.64 4.34
C GLY A 177 15.58 -11.77 5.30
N ASP A 178 14.63 -12.60 5.75
CA ASP A 178 14.91 -13.74 6.64
C ASP A 178 15.78 -14.83 6.00
N ASP A 179 15.73 -14.96 4.69
CA ASP A 179 16.47 -15.95 3.90
C ASP A 179 17.75 -15.38 3.26
N GLN A 180 18.08 -14.11 3.52
CA GLN A 180 19.24 -13.45 2.94
C GLN A 180 20.35 -13.25 3.97
N ALA A 181 21.58 -13.62 3.61
CA ALA A 181 22.75 -13.40 4.46
C ALA A 181 23.04 -11.92 4.73
N SER A 182 22.65 -11.04 3.81
CA SER A 182 22.81 -9.58 3.94
C SER A 182 21.57 -8.87 3.39
N PRO A 183 20.52 -8.68 4.20
CA PRO A 183 19.28 -8.06 3.76
C PRO A 183 19.49 -6.58 3.45
N THR A 184 18.84 -6.10 2.39
CA THR A 184 18.87 -4.68 1.98
C THR A 184 18.18 -3.78 3.03
N ALA A 185 18.42 -2.47 2.95
CA ALA A 185 17.80 -1.48 3.84
C ALA A 185 16.26 -1.53 3.77
N ILE A 186 15.73 -1.63 2.55
CA ILE A 186 14.28 -1.65 2.32
C ILE A 186 13.67 -2.92 2.90
N MET A 187 14.34 -4.08 2.77
CA MET A 187 13.90 -5.32 3.41
C MET A 187 13.86 -5.20 4.94
N ARG A 188 14.93 -4.67 5.55
CA ARG A 188 14.96 -4.43 7.01
C ARG A 188 13.86 -3.45 7.43
N TYR A 189 13.65 -2.37 6.68
CA TYR A 189 12.57 -1.42 6.93
C TYR A 189 11.19 -2.08 6.87
N CYS A 190 10.93 -2.89 5.84
CA CYS A 190 9.68 -3.64 5.70
C CYS A 190 9.50 -4.62 6.88
N LYS A 191 10.54 -5.35 7.27
CA LYS A 191 10.51 -6.28 8.41
C LYS A 191 10.14 -5.56 9.71
N VAL A 192 10.80 -4.46 10.03
CA VAL A 192 10.49 -3.63 11.21
C VAL A 192 9.06 -3.07 11.16
N THR A 193 8.57 -2.72 9.96
CA THR A 193 7.20 -2.25 9.77
C THR A 193 6.17 -3.36 10.02
N ILE A 194 6.46 -4.60 9.62
CA ILE A 194 5.61 -5.76 9.91
C ILE A 194 5.59 -6.05 11.41
N GLN A 195 6.73 -6.01 12.09
CA GLN A 195 6.81 -6.18 13.55
C GLN A 195 6.01 -5.11 14.30
N LEU A 196 6.09 -3.85 13.87
CA LEU A 196 5.28 -2.77 14.46
C LEU A 196 3.78 -3.01 14.26
N SER A 197 3.40 -3.60 13.13
CA SER A 197 2.01 -3.94 12.82
C SER A 197 1.51 -5.11 13.67
N ASP A 198 2.36 -6.11 13.92
CA ASP A 198 2.10 -7.20 14.88
C ASP A 198 1.88 -6.66 16.29
N LEU A 199 2.77 -5.76 16.73
CA LEU A 199 2.64 -5.09 18.01
C LEU A 199 1.33 -4.29 18.09
N SER A 200 0.94 -3.59 17.02
CA SER A 200 -0.31 -2.82 16.95
C SER A 200 -1.54 -3.71 17.14
N ALA A 201 -1.58 -4.89 16.53
CA ALA A 201 -2.65 -5.85 16.74
C ALA A 201 -2.66 -6.41 18.17
N ARG A 202 -1.47 -6.67 18.75
CA ARG A 202 -1.33 -7.14 20.14
C ARG A 202 -1.75 -6.08 21.16
N VAL A 203 -1.49 -4.81 20.91
CA VAL A 203 -1.98 -3.69 21.73
C VAL A 203 -3.51 -3.77 21.85
N TYR A 204 -4.22 -4.01 20.75
CA TYR A 204 -5.67 -4.19 20.79
C TYR A 204 -6.07 -5.39 21.66
N SER A 205 -5.54 -6.58 21.37
CA SER A 205 -5.93 -7.80 22.09
C SER A 205 -5.60 -7.74 23.58
N SER A 206 -4.48 -7.11 23.93
CA SER A 206 -3.95 -7.09 25.30
C SER A 206 -4.49 -5.95 26.16
N LEU A 207 -4.97 -4.85 25.58
CA LEU A 207 -5.41 -3.66 26.33
C LEU A 207 -6.85 -3.20 26.06
N TYR A 208 -7.42 -3.56 24.90
CA TYR A 208 -8.71 -3.03 24.44
C TYR A 208 -9.76 -4.09 24.10
N SER A 209 -9.40 -5.36 24.06
CA SER A 209 -10.37 -6.45 23.88
C SER A 209 -11.28 -6.58 25.11
N LEU A 210 -12.50 -7.09 24.92
CA LEU A 210 -13.43 -7.35 26.03
C LEU A 210 -12.80 -8.25 27.11
N GLN A 211 -12.00 -9.22 26.70
CA GLN A 211 -11.25 -10.06 27.63
C GLN A 211 -10.27 -9.24 28.46
N SER A 212 -9.47 -8.38 27.81
CA SER A 212 -8.49 -7.54 28.52
C SER A 212 -9.09 -6.44 29.38
N LEU A 213 -10.33 -6.02 29.10
CA LEU A 213 -11.04 -5.06 29.94
C LEU A 213 -11.50 -5.67 31.27
N ASN A 214 -11.60 -7.00 31.35
CA ASN A 214 -11.90 -7.72 32.58
C ASN A 214 -10.64 -8.06 33.40
N ASP A 215 -9.45 -7.76 32.90
CA ASP A 215 -8.20 -7.95 33.65
C ASP A 215 -8.12 -6.97 34.83
N THR A 216 -7.46 -7.39 35.91
CA THR A 216 -7.13 -6.51 37.03
C THR A 216 -6.17 -5.40 36.58
N ASP A 217 -6.18 -4.27 37.29
CA ASP A 217 -5.28 -3.15 36.97
C ASP A 217 -3.80 -3.56 36.96
N GLN A 218 -3.40 -4.45 37.87
CA GLN A 218 -2.04 -4.97 37.93
C GLN A 218 -1.65 -5.73 36.65
N VAL A 219 -2.54 -6.58 36.13
CA VAL A 219 -2.32 -7.34 34.89
C VAL A 219 -2.27 -6.40 33.69
N ARG A 220 -3.18 -5.40 33.63
CA ARG A 220 -3.21 -4.42 32.54
C ARG A 220 -1.94 -3.56 32.50
N ILE A 221 -1.45 -3.11 33.65
CA ILE A 221 -0.19 -2.36 33.77
C ILE A 221 0.98 -3.23 33.30
N SER A 222 1.04 -4.49 33.73
CA SER A 222 2.09 -5.42 33.33
C SER A 222 2.12 -5.62 31.80
N LYS A 223 0.96 -5.88 31.18
CA LYS A 223 0.83 -6.01 29.71
C LYS A 223 1.24 -4.72 28.99
N ALA A 224 0.83 -3.56 29.50
CA ALA A 224 1.19 -2.27 28.90
C ALA A 224 2.70 -2.01 28.94
N LEU A 225 3.36 -2.35 30.05
CA LEU A 225 4.81 -2.23 30.19
C LEU A 225 5.56 -3.15 29.22
N GLU A 226 5.13 -4.41 29.09
CA GLU A 226 5.71 -5.36 28.13
C GLU A 226 5.65 -4.83 26.69
N LEU A 227 4.45 -4.40 26.26
CA LEU A 227 4.24 -3.81 24.93
C LEU A 227 5.08 -2.55 24.72
N TYR A 228 5.26 -1.73 25.76
CA TYR A 228 6.08 -0.51 25.70
C TYR A 228 7.57 -0.81 25.55
N GLU A 229 8.10 -1.82 26.24
CA GLU A 229 9.49 -2.25 26.05
C GLU A 229 9.74 -2.76 24.63
N GLU A 230 8.82 -3.54 24.08
CA GLU A 230 8.90 -4.02 22.71
C GLU A 230 8.84 -2.86 21.70
N LEU A 231 7.93 -1.89 21.88
CA LEU A 231 7.85 -0.68 21.06
C LEU A 231 9.18 0.08 21.05
N LYS A 232 9.82 0.22 22.22
CA LYS A 232 11.13 0.88 22.33
C LYS A 232 12.20 0.12 21.55
N GLY A 233 12.20 -1.21 21.58
CA GLY A 233 13.08 -2.05 20.77
C GLY A 233 12.91 -1.78 19.27
N ILE A 234 11.67 -1.88 18.77
CA ILE A 234 11.31 -1.64 17.36
C ILE A 234 11.70 -0.22 16.93
N LYS A 235 11.48 0.78 17.79
CA LYS A 235 11.84 2.18 17.51
C LYS A 235 13.36 2.36 17.34
N ARG A 236 14.17 1.77 18.23
CA ARG A 236 15.64 1.81 18.14
C ARG A 236 16.13 1.15 16.84
N GLU A 237 15.56 0.01 16.47
CA GLU A 237 15.93 -0.67 15.23
C GLU A 237 15.58 0.19 14.00
N ARG A 238 14.37 0.77 13.98
CA ARG A 238 13.96 1.70 12.91
C ARG A 238 14.88 2.91 12.78
N GLU A 239 15.29 3.48 13.91
CA GLU A 239 16.24 4.61 13.95
C GLU A 239 17.63 4.22 13.45
N SER A 240 18.11 3.03 13.80
CA SER A 240 19.38 2.48 13.29
C SER A 240 19.37 2.33 11.76
N ILE A 241 18.27 1.83 11.19
CA ILE A 241 18.10 1.71 9.74
C ILE A 241 18.17 3.09 9.07
N LYS A 242 17.51 4.10 9.63
CA LYS A 242 17.57 5.48 9.11
C LYS A 242 18.97 6.08 9.20
N ALA A 243 19.63 5.92 10.35
CA ALA A 243 20.96 6.48 10.61
C ALA A 243 22.05 5.91 9.67
N SER A 244 21.87 4.66 9.20
CA SER A 244 22.85 3.96 8.36
C SER A 244 23.06 4.54 6.94
N ARG A 245 22.42 5.66 6.56
CA ARG A 245 22.38 6.23 5.18
C ARG A 245 21.90 5.27 4.09
N LEU A 246 21.42 4.07 4.45
CA LEU A 246 20.96 3.07 3.49
C LEU A 246 19.63 3.44 2.79
N MET A 247 18.98 4.55 3.20
CA MET A 247 17.79 5.14 2.57
C MET A 247 18.11 6.24 1.55
N ASN A 248 19.35 6.75 1.51
CA ASN A 248 19.76 7.85 0.61
C ASN A 248 19.62 7.55 -0.90
N PRO A 249 19.70 6.29 -1.40
CA PRO A 249 19.49 6.02 -2.82
C PRO A 249 18.04 6.23 -3.31
N LEU A 250 17.07 6.34 -2.40
CA LEU A 250 15.64 6.37 -2.73
C LEU A 250 15.05 7.79 -2.85
N ASN A 251 15.81 8.82 -2.49
CA ASN A 251 15.40 10.23 -2.64
C ASN A 251 15.47 10.73 -4.10
N ASN A 252 16.07 9.96 -4.99
CA ASN A 252 16.05 10.24 -6.42
C ASN A 252 15.00 9.37 -7.08
N VAL A 253 13.73 9.82 -7.12
CA VAL A 253 12.80 9.33 -8.14
C VAL A 253 13.50 9.63 -9.48
N PRO A 254 13.87 8.61 -10.28
CA PRO A 254 14.50 8.89 -11.56
C PRO A 254 13.55 9.77 -12.37
N LEU A 255 14.03 10.92 -12.86
CA LEU A 255 13.27 11.75 -13.80
C LEU A 255 12.81 10.97 -15.04
N SER A 256 13.37 9.79 -15.30
CA SER A 256 12.95 8.82 -16.32
C SER A 256 11.66 8.07 -16.00
N LEU A 257 11.21 8.04 -14.74
CA LEU A 257 9.91 7.47 -14.30
C LEU A 257 8.80 8.52 -14.24
N LEU A 258 9.13 9.81 -14.27
CA LEU A 258 8.15 10.85 -14.54
C LEU A 258 7.71 10.71 -16.01
N PRO A 259 6.39 10.73 -16.29
CA PRO A 259 5.92 10.74 -17.67
C PRO A 259 6.63 11.87 -18.41
N PRO A 260 7.21 11.62 -19.61
CA PRO A 260 7.93 12.65 -20.34
C PRO A 260 7.04 13.89 -20.50
N LYS A 261 7.61 15.10 -20.55
CA LYS A 261 6.83 16.36 -20.63
C LYS A 261 5.71 16.33 -21.68
N ARG A 262 5.90 15.55 -22.76
CA ARG A 262 4.92 15.28 -23.81
C ARG A 262 3.69 14.51 -23.33
N THR A 263 3.86 13.50 -22.47
CA THR A 263 2.77 12.77 -21.81
C THR A 263 1.99 13.66 -20.84
N LEU A 264 2.68 14.50 -20.06
CA LEU A 264 2.01 15.50 -19.20
C LEU A 264 1.22 16.54 -20.02
N LEU A 265 1.71 16.92 -21.20
CA LEU A 265 1.00 17.79 -22.16
C LEU A 265 -0.23 17.10 -22.78
N ILE A 266 -0.14 15.81 -23.10
CA ILE A 266 -1.25 14.99 -23.60
C ILE A 266 -2.33 14.86 -22.53
N LEU A 267 -1.96 14.57 -21.28
CA LEU A 267 -2.89 14.50 -20.15
C LEU A 267 -3.59 15.84 -19.92
N LYS A 268 -2.90 16.96 -20.18
CA LYS A 268 -3.47 18.32 -20.14
C LYS A 268 -4.39 18.62 -21.33
N GLN A 269 -4.20 17.99 -22.49
CA GLN A 269 -5.04 18.18 -23.68
C GLN A 269 -6.33 17.33 -23.62
N HIS A 270 -6.29 16.18 -22.95
CA HIS A 270 -7.46 15.33 -22.69
C HIS A 270 -8.15 15.65 -21.36
N HIS A 271 -8.09 16.91 -20.91
CA HIS A 271 -8.56 17.41 -19.61
C HIS A 271 -10.07 17.33 -19.35
N THR A 272 -10.83 16.73 -20.24
CA THR A 272 -12.23 16.41 -19.95
C THR A 272 -12.25 15.22 -19.01
N PRO A 273 -12.85 15.32 -17.81
CA PRO A 273 -13.13 14.13 -17.02
C PRO A 273 -13.97 13.23 -17.91
N ASN A 274 -13.39 12.16 -18.43
CA ASN A 274 -14.15 11.21 -19.22
C ASN A 274 -15.05 10.52 -18.19
N PRO A 275 -16.37 10.77 -18.18
CA PRO A 275 -17.23 9.92 -17.40
C PRO A 275 -17.02 8.54 -18.00
N TRP A 276 -16.53 7.60 -17.18
CA TRP A 276 -16.59 6.17 -17.47
C TRP A 276 -17.79 5.87 -18.37
N PRO A 277 -17.62 5.15 -19.49
CA PRO A 277 -18.67 5.02 -20.49
C PRO A 277 -19.93 4.58 -19.76
N LYS A 278 -20.95 5.44 -19.77
CA LYS A 278 -22.29 5.07 -19.36
C LYS A 278 -22.59 3.84 -20.21
N LYS A 279 -22.64 2.66 -19.60
CA LYS A 279 -23.21 1.50 -20.27
C LYS A 279 -24.58 1.98 -20.75
N GLU A 280 -24.72 2.17 -22.05
CA GLU A 280 -26.01 2.37 -22.67
C GLU A 280 -26.86 1.18 -22.22
N THR A 281 -27.84 1.47 -21.35
CA THR A 281 -28.99 0.61 -21.17
C THR A 281 -29.61 0.45 -22.54
N GLN A 282 -29.32 -0.67 -23.19
CA GLN A 282 -30.06 -1.12 -24.35
C GLN A 282 -31.49 -1.42 -23.88
N GLU A 283 -32.42 -0.55 -24.25
CA GLU A 283 -33.82 -0.90 -24.47
C GLU A 283 -33.96 -1.70 -25.77
#